data_AF-A0A8S3CAM5-F1
#
_entry.id   AF-A0A8S3CAM5-F1
#
_cell.length_a   1.000
_cell.length_b   1.000
_cell.length_c   1.000
_cell.angle_alpha   90.00
_cell.angle_beta   90.00
_cell.angle_gamma   90.00
#
_symmetry.space_group_name_H-M   'P 1'
#
loop_
_entity.id
_entity.type
_entity.pdbx_description
1 polymer ?
#
loop_
_entity_poly.entity_id
_entity_poly.type
_entity_poly.pdbx_seq_one_letter_code
_entity_poly.pdbx_strand_id
1 'polypeptide(L)'
;PGCGITTCSTCKAVSHGTLDCPKDEETSAVLAVADQAGWSRCYQCRALVELTQGCYHMTCRCHAEFCYLCKKPWKNCSCPQWNERLLVTEARIRSARIPALQMRQTNNRRQADEHVQRMVDQLRANYECRHTNQWEYTAGGGRCEECSDYLRHYLFRCRQCHLMACNRCRRNRL
;
A
#
# COMPACT_ATOMS: atom_id res chain seq x y z
N PRO A 1 -34.41 15.99 -35.40
CA PRO A 1 -34.82 15.59 -34.04
C PRO A 1 -33.74 14.70 -33.39
N GLY A 2 -33.14 15.14 -32.28
CA GLY A 2 -32.19 14.33 -31.51
C GLY A 2 -32.81 13.86 -30.21
N CYS A 3 -32.76 12.56 -29.90
CA CYS A 3 -33.09 12.09 -28.56
C CYS A 3 -31.91 12.46 -27.64
N GLY A 4 -32.11 13.36 -26.69
CA GLY A 4 -31.05 13.81 -25.76
C GLY A 4 -30.64 12.77 -24.70
N ILE A 5 -30.76 11.47 -25.01
CA ILE A 5 -30.51 10.36 -24.10
C ILE A 5 -29.14 9.77 -24.41
N THR A 6 -28.24 9.82 -23.43
CA THR A 6 -26.94 9.13 -23.49
C THR A 6 -27.12 7.69 -23.04
N THR A 7 -26.63 6.73 -23.84
CA THR A 7 -26.71 5.29 -23.56
C THR A 7 -25.32 4.68 -23.39
N CYS A 8 -25.24 3.53 -22.74
CA CYS A 8 -24.01 2.74 -22.67
C CYS A 8 -23.79 1.99 -23.99
N SER A 9 -22.57 2.07 -24.54
CA SER A 9 -22.19 1.37 -25.78
C SER A 9 -22.20 -0.16 -25.64
N THR A 10 -21.95 -0.69 -24.44
CA THR A 10 -21.88 -2.13 -24.17
C THR A 10 -23.27 -2.74 -23.98
N CYS A 11 -24.06 -2.22 -23.03
CA CYS A 11 -25.35 -2.82 -22.67
C CYS A 11 -26.57 -2.17 -23.33
N LYS A 12 -26.39 -1.04 -24.03
CA LYS A 12 -27.44 -0.23 -24.68
C LYS A 12 -28.50 0.34 -23.71
N ALA A 13 -28.30 0.21 -22.40
CA ALA A 13 -29.15 0.86 -21.39
C ALA A 13 -28.77 2.34 -21.22
N VAL A 14 -29.45 3.05 -20.31
CA VAL A 14 -29.10 4.43 -19.92
C VAL A 14 -27.65 4.48 -19.48
N SER A 15 -26.94 5.55 -19.88
CA SER A 15 -25.54 5.75 -19.50
C SER A 15 -25.37 5.72 -17.97
N HIS A 16 -24.41 4.93 -17.52
CA HIS A 16 -24.06 4.78 -16.10
C HIS A 16 -22.80 5.59 -15.72
N GLY A 17 -22.42 6.57 -16.56
CA GLY A 17 -21.30 7.46 -16.30
C GLY A 17 -19.98 6.71 -16.09
N THR A 18 -19.36 6.88 -14.93
CA THR A 18 -18.09 6.25 -14.54
C THR A 18 -18.26 4.88 -13.88
N LEU A 19 -19.49 4.41 -13.66
CA LEU A 19 -19.74 3.08 -13.12
C LEU A 19 -19.44 2.02 -14.19
N ASP A 20 -18.98 0.85 -13.76
CA ASP A 20 -18.72 -0.26 -14.68
C ASP A 20 -20.03 -0.79 -15.26
N CYS A 21 -20.00 -1.19 -16.53
CA CYS A 21 -21.16 -1.80 -17.15
C CYS A 21 -21.36 -3.23 -16.61
N PRO A 22 -22.55 -3.61 -16.12
CA PRO A 22 -22.79 -4.96 -15.62
C PRO A 22 -22.81 -6.03 -16.73
N LYS A 23 -22.89 -5.61 -18.01
CA LYS A 23 -22.79 -6.52 -19.17
C LYS A 23 -21.40 -6.49 -19.83
N ASP A 24 -20.43 -5.84 -19.22
CA ASP A 24 -19.03 -5.92 -19.64
C ASP A 24 -18.40 -7.15 -19.00
N GLU A 25 -18.34 -8.23 -19.78
CA GLU A 25 -17.80 -9.52 -19.36
C GLU A 25 -16.29 -9.46 -19.11
N GLU A 26 -15.53 -8.65 -19.86
CA GLU A 26 -14.10 -8.49 -19.68
C GLU A 26 -13.80 -7.80 -18.35
N THR A 27 -14.49 -6.69 -18.07
CA THR A 27 -14.39 -6.01 -16.77
C THR A 27 -14.80 -6.95 -15.63
N SER A 28 -15.88 -7.72 -15.81
CA SER A 28 -16.35 -8.69 -14.81
C SER A 28 -15.31 -9.78 -14.53
N ALA A 29 -14.63 -10.29 -15.58
CA ALA A 29 -13.58 -11.28 -15.43
C ALA A 29 -12.36 -10.73 -14.65
N VAL A 30 -11.93 -9.50 -14.96
CA VAL A 30 -10.83 -8.84 -14.23
C VAL A 30 -11.18 -8.64 -12.75
N LEU A 31 -12.43 -8.26 -12.45
CA LEU A 31 -12.89 -8.11 -11.08
C LEU A 31 -12.94 -9.44 -10.32
N ALA A 32 -13.30 -10.54 -10.98
CA ALA A 32 -13.26 -11.86 -10.37
C ALA A 32 -11.82 -12.28 -10.01
N VAL A 33 -10.85 -12.00 -10.89
CA VAL A 33 -9.43 -12.25 -10.60
C VAL A 33 -8.95 -11.37 -9.43
N ALA A 34 -9.34 -10.10 -9.41
CA ALA A 34 -9.02 -9.20 -8.32
C ALA A 34 -9.55 -9.68 -6.97
N ASP A 35 -10.80 -10.15 -6.91
CA ASP A 35 -11.40 -10.68 -5.70
C ASP A 35 -10.67 -11.95 -5.21
N GLN A 36 -10.28 -12.85 -6.12
CA GLN A 36 -9.47 -14.03 -5.79
C GLN A 36 -8.07 -13.65 -5.27
N ALA A 37 -7.47 -12.60 -5.82
CA ALA A 37 -6.19 -12.07 -5.36
C ALA A 37 -6.31 -11.22 -4.08
N GLY A 38 -7.53 -10.94 -3.62
CA GLY A 38 -7.80 -10.07 -2.47
C GLY A 38 -7.49 -8.59 -2.74
N TRP A 39 -7.45 -8.16 -4.00
CA TRP A 39 -7.28 -6.76 -4.40
C TRP A 39 -8.53 -5.94 -4.10
N SER A 40 -8.34 -4.67 -3.75
CA SER A 40 -9.45 -3.76 -3.42
C SER A 40 -9.56 -2.61 -4.41
N ARG A 41 -10.77 -2.14 -4.64
CA ARG A 41 -11.02 -0.98 -5.50
C ARG A 41 -11.03 0.31 -4.70
N CYS A 42 -10.38 1.35 -5.22
CA CYS A 42 -10.55 2.70 -4.72
C CYS A 42 -12.02 3.12 -4.84
N TYR A 43 -12.61 3.67 -3.78
CA TYR A 43 -14.01 4.12 -3.82
C TYR A 43 -14.23 5.30 -4.78
N GLN A 44 -13.19 6.10 -5.04
CA GLN A 44 -13.29 7.32 -5.83
C GLN A 44 -13.00 7.07 -7.31
N CYS A 45 -11.84 6.50 -7.66
CA CYS A 45 -11.45 6.30 -9.06
C CYS A 45 -11.61 4.86 -9.56
N ARG A 46 -12.08 3.95 -8.69
CA ARG A 46 -12.38 2.55 -9.03
C ARG A 46 -11.18 1.69 -9.49
N ALA A 47 -9.97 2.25 -9.46
CA ALA A 47 -8.74 1.52 -9.75
C ALA A 47 -8.54 0.36 -8.75
N LEU A 48 -8.02 -0.77 -9.24
CA LEU A 48 -7.58 -1.89 -8.43
C LEU A 48 -6.28 -1.54 -7.69
N VAL A 49 -6.23 -1.90 -6.42
CA VAL A 49 -5.14 -1.64 -5.49
C VAL A 49 -4.83 -2.93 -4.74
N GLU A 50 -3.56 -3.30 -4.70
CA GLU A 50 -3.03 -4.42 -3.94
C GLU A 50 -2.52 -3.94 -2.57
N LEU A 51 -2.75 -4.73 -1.53
CA LEU A 51 -2.20 -4.49 -0.19
C LEU A 51 -0.77 -5.07 -0.12
N THR A 52 0.23 -4.19 -0.26
CA THR A 52 1.65 -4.58 -0.19
C THR A 52 2.27 -4.39 1.20
N GLN A 53 1.60 -3.66 2.08
CA GLN A 53 2.06 -3.31 3.43
C GLN A 53 1.00 -3.70 4.47
N GLY A 54 1.39 -3.93 5.73
CA GLY A 54 0.50 -4.49 6.75
C GLY A 54 -0.63 -3.57 7.25
N CYS A 55 -0.54 -2.27 6.94
CA CYS A 55 -1.54 -1.27 7.33
C CYS A 55 -2.69 -1.24 6.31
N TYR A 56 -3.93 -1.27 6.77
CA TYR A 56 -5.11 -1.16 5.89
C TYR A 56 -5.42 0.28 5.45
N HIS A 57 -4.60 1.28 5.84
CA HIS A 57 -4.67 2.63 5.31
C HIS A 57 -4.02 2.69 3.92
N MET A 58 -4.81 2.97 2.89
CA MET A 58 -4.33 3.01 1.52
C MET A 58 -4.50 4.40 0.91
N THR A 59 -3.47 4.87 0.23
CA THR A 59 -3.53 6.08 -0.60
C THR A 59 -3.53 5.67 -2.07
N CYS A 60 -4.63 5.95 -2.78
CA CYS A 60 -4.73 5.66 -4.21
C CYS A 60 -3.89 6.64 -5.03
N ARG A 61 -3.60 6.29 -6.30
CA ARG A 61 -2.97 7.21 -7.28
C ARG A 61 -3.80 8.46 -7.56
N CYS A 62 -5.10 8.45 -7.29
CA CYS A 62 -5.96 9.63 -7.34
C CYS A 62 -5.94 10.44 -6.04
N HIS A 63 -5.04 10.12 -5.09
CA HIS A 63 -4.90 10.74 -3.76
C HIS A 63 -6.03 10.45 -2.76
N ALA A 64 -7.04 9.65 -3.13
CA ALA A 64 -8.05 9.21 -2.17
C ALA A 64 -7.43 8.28 -1.12
N GLU A 65 -7.67 8.57 0.16
CA GLU A 65 -7.29 7.72 1.29
C GLU A 65 -8.48 6.87 1.75
N PHE A 66 -8.30 5.56 1.86
CA PHE A 66 -9.38 4.63 2.17
C PHE A 66 -8.92 3.42 2.99
N CYS A 67 -9.88 2.78 3.67
CA CYS A 67 -9.66 1.50 4.32
C CYS A 67 -9.68 0.37 3.29
N TYR A 68 -8.61 -0.42 3.18
CA TYR A 68 -8.53 -1.54 2.23
C TYR A 68 -9.66 -2.55 2.41
N LEU A 69 -10.04 -2.88 3.65
CA LEU A 69 -11.05 -3.89 3.95
C LEU A 69 -12.45 -3.48 3.47
N CYS A 70 -12.91 -2.30 3.90
CA CYS A 70 -14.29 -1.85 3.69
C CYS A 70 -14.46 -0.81 2.58
N LYS A 71 -13.35 -0.36 1.98
CA LYS A 71 -13.32 0.64 0.90
C LYS A 71 -13.87 2.03 1.27
N LYS A 72 -14.24 2.27 2.53
CA LYS A 72 -14.70 3.60 2.99
C LYS A 72 -13.53 4.59 3.07
N PRO A 73 -13.81 5.91 2.99
CA PRO A 73 -12.81 6.93 3.28
C PRO A 73 -12.09 6.66 4.61
N TRP A 74 -10.80 6.93 4.66
CA TRP A 74 -9.98 6.65 5.84
C TRP A 74 -10.58 7.28 7.11
N LYS A 75 -10.43 6.62 8.26
CA LYS A 75 -11.02 6.99 9.57
C LYS A 75 -12.56 7.06 9.62
N ASN A 76 -13.28 6.57 8.61
CA ASN A 76 -14.76 6.46 8.60
C ASN A 76 -15.26 5.01 8.78
N CYS A 77 -14.48 4.17 9.46
CA CYS A 77 -14.84 2.78 9.76
C CYS A 77 -14.20 2.30 11.07
N SER A 78 -14.77 1.24 11.66
CA SER A 78 -14.24 0.53 12.83
C SER A 78 -13.41 -0.71 12.49
N CYS A 79 -12.97 -0.82 11.22
CA CYS A 79 -12.11 -1.93 10.79
C CYS A 79 -10.81 -1.94 11.59
N PRO A 80 -10.22 -3.13 11.83
CA PRO A 80 -8.87 -3.19 12.38
C PRO A 80 -7.93 -2.41 11.45
N GLN A 81 -6.93 -1.77 12.04
CA GLN A 81 -5.98 -0.95 11.30
C GLN A 81 -4.90 -1.79 10.62
N TRP A 82 -4.60 -2.97 11.18
CA TRP A 82 -3.47 -3.80 10.78
C TRP A 82 -3.90 -5.22 10.47
N ASN A 83 -3.23 -5.81 9.48
CA ASN A 83 -3.14 -7.26 9.36
C ASN A 83 -1.98 -7.75 10.23
N GLU A 84 -2.29 -8.45 11.33
CA GLU A 84 -1.28 -8.84 12.32
C GLU A 84 -0.12 -9.67 11.72
N ARG A 85 -0.44 -10.58 10.79
CA ARG A 85 0.57 -11.42 10.14
C ARG A 85 1.50 -10.59 9.25
N LEU A 86 0.95 -9.64 8.49
CA LEU A 86 1.75 -8.75 7.64
C LEU A 86 2.55 -7.75 8.48
N LEU A 87 1.98 -7.24 9.57
CA LEU A 87 2.66 -6.33 10.50
C LEU A 87 3.92 -6.95 11.09
N VAL A 88 3.86 -8.20 11.58
CA VAL A 88 5.05 -8.90 12.09
C VAL A 88 6.08 -9.15 11.00
N THR A 89 5.63 -9.48 9.78
CA THR A 89 6.52 -9.70 8.62
C THR A 89 7.25 -8.41 8.24
N GLU A 90 6.51 -7.30 8.16
CA GLU A 90 7.03 -5.97 7.87
C GLU A 90 7.99 -5.49 8.97
N ALA A 91 7.67 -5.74 10.24
CA ALA A 91 8.53 -5.44 11.37
C ALA A 91 9.88 -6.16 11.30
N ARG A 92 9.88 -7.46 10.93
CA ARG A 92 11.12 -8.22 10.71
C ARG A 92 11.96 -7.60 9.60
N ILE A 93 11.35 -7.34 8.44
CA ILE A 93 12.02 -6.72 7.29
C ILE A 93 12.63 -5.38 7.68
N ARG A 94 11.86 -4.52 8.35
CA ARG A 94 12.31 -3.18 8.78
C ARG A 94 13.40 -3.25 9.85
N SER A 95 13.31 -4.16 10.82
CA SER A 95 14.35 -4.37 11.83
C SER A 95 15.67 -4.85 11.22
N ALA A 96 15.62 -5.70 10.19
CA ALA A 96 16.80 -6.22 9.50
C ALA A 96 17.55 -5.14 8.70
N ARG A 97 16.87 -4.02 8.38
CA ARG A 97 17.45 -2.86 7.68
C ARG A 97 18.12 -1.84 8.60
N ILE A 98 18.02 -2.01 9.93
CA ILE A 98 18.66 -1.10 10.87
C ILE A 98 20.14 -1.47 10.98
N PRO A 99 21.07 -0.61 10.49
CA PRO A 99 22.50 -0.97 10.46
C PRO A 99 23.06 -1.24 11.86
N ALA A 100 22.61 -0.48 12.86
CA ALA A 100 23.00 -0.65 14.26
C ALA A 100 22.59 -2.01 14.86
N LEU A 101 21.61 -2.71 14.26
CA LEU A 101 21.15 -4.01 14.73
C LEU A 101 21.80 -5.17 13.98
N GLN A 102 22.30 -4.96 12.75
CA GLN A 102 22.98 -6.01 11.97
C GLN A 102 24.25 -6.54 12.65
N MET A 103 24.97 -5.71 13.42
CA MET A 103 26.20 -6.11 14.11
C MET A 103 25.99 -6.92 15.41
N ARG A 104 24.78 -6.95 15.98
CA ARG A 104 24.47 -7.65 17.25
C ARG A 104 23.68 -8.96 17.08
N GLN A 105 23.18 -9.24 15.87
CA GLN A 105 22.17 -10.26 15.62
C GLN A 105 22.70 -11.70 15.48
N THR A 106 24.00 -11.97 15.60
CA THR A 106 24.52 -13.26 15.11
C THR A 106 24.28 -14.47 16.02
N ASN A 107 23.93 -14.34 17.32
CA ASN A 107 23.86 -15.52 18.20
C ASN A 107 22.66 -15.64 19.18
N ASN A 108 21.72 -14.68 19.27
CA ASN A 108 20.64 -14.74 20.27
C ASN A 108 19.23 -14.49 19.69
N ARG A 109 18.45 -15.57 19.55
CA ARG A 109 17.08 -15.55 19.03
C ARG A 109 16.13 -14.67 19.85
N ARG A 110 16.27 -14.64 21.18
CA ARG A 110 15.42 -13.80 22.06
C ARG A 110 15.61 -12.32 21.79
N GLN A 111 16.87 -11.88 21.64
CA GLN A 111 17.16 -10.48 21.32
C GLN A 111 16.59 -10.09 19.95
N ALA A 112 16.71 -10.98 18.95
CA ALA A 112 16.10 -10.76 17.64
C ALA A 112 14.57 -10.60 17.74
N ASP A 113 13.90 -11.46 18.52
CA ASP A 113 12.45 -11.39 18.75
C ASP A 113 12.05 -10.08 19.46
N GLU A 114 12.81 -9.63 20.47
CA GLU A 114 12.58 -8.34 21.16
C GLU A 114 12.76 -7.12 20.23
N HIS A 115 13.70 -7.17 19.30
CA HIS A 115 13.89 -6.12 18.29
C HIS A 115 12.71 -6.07 17.32
N VAL A 116 12.23 -7.22 16.86
CA VAL A 116 11.04 -7.32 16.02
C VAL A 116 9.83 -6.75 16.75
N GLN A 117 9.66 -7.09 18.03
CA GLN A 117 8.48 -6.64 18.75
C GLN A 117 8.47 -5.13 19.04
N ARG A 118 9.62 -4.55 19.35
CA ARG A 118 9.74 -3.08 19.40
C ARG A 118 9.41 -2.43 18.06
N MET A 119 9.80 -3.05 16.94
CA MET A 119 9.43 -2.56 15.62
C MET A 119 7.92 -2.66 15.37
N VAL A 120 7.26 -3.76 15.79
CA VAL A 120 5.80 -3.88 15.72
C VAL A 120 5.11 -2.73 16.45
N ASP A 121 5.53 -2.44 17.69
CA ASP A 121 4.96 -1.35 18.49
C ASP A 121 5.19 0.01 17.84
N GLN A 122 6.39 0.23 17.30
CA GLN A 122 6.73 1.45 16.56
C GLN A 122 5.88 1.63 15.30
N LEU A 123 5.64 0.56 14.53
CA LEU A 123 4.78 0.61 13.35
C LEU A 123 3.34 0.93 13.73
N ARG A 124 2.82 0.31 14.80
CA ARG A 124 1.46 0.60 15.32
C ARG A 124 1.32 2.05 15.74
N ALA A 125 2.30 2.60 16.45
CA ALA A 125 2.28 3.98 16.93
C ALA A 125 2.48 5.02 15.81
N ASN A 126 3.40 4.74 14.87
CA ASN A 126 3.85 5.69 13.85
C ASN A 126 3.40 5.33 12.43
N TYR A 127 2.18 4.83 12.30
CA TYR A 127 1.61 4.41 11.02
C TYR A 127 1.33 5.57 10.05
N GLU A 128 1.13 6.80 10.57
CA GLU A 128 1.01 8.04 9.80
C GLU A 128 2.36 8.79 9.75
N CYS A 129 3.46 8.08 9.47
CA CYS A 129 4.76 8.72 9.32
C CYS A 129 4.72 9.73 8.16
N ARG A 130 5.01 11.01 8.45
CA ARG A 130 4.90 12.12 7.50
C ARG A 130 6.08 12.30 6.55
N HIS A 131 7.10 11.45 6.65
CA HIS A 131 8.29 11.44 5.79
C HIS A 131 8.96 12.81 5.50
N THR A 132 8.90 13.77 6.43
CA THR A 132 9.33 15.18 6.26
C THR A 132 10.85 15.37 6.28
N ASN A 133 11.56 14.72 5.36
CA ASN A 133 13.01 14.86 5.10
C ASN A 133 13.98 14.07 6.00
N GLN A 134 13.50 13.08 6.75
CA GLN A 134 14.38 12.16 7.51
C GLN A 134 14.78 10.93 6.66
N TRP A 135 15.36 11.17 5.49
CA TRP A 135 15.78 10.13 4.55
C TRP A 135 17.27 9.85 4.64
N GLU A 136 17.63 8.58 4.62
CA GLU A 136 19.00 8.11 4.59
C GLU A 136 19.28 7.41 3.26
N TYR A 137 20.36 7.78 2.59
CA TYR A 137 20.78 7.10 1.37
C TYR A 137 21.23 5.68 1.70
N THR A 138 20.78 4.71 0.93
CA THR A 138 21.21 3.32 1.04
C THR A 138 21.76 2.86 -0.31
N ALA A 139 23.05 2.54 -0.34
CA ALA A 139 23.69 1.93 -1.50
C ALA A 139 23.21 0.48 -1.65
N GLY A 140 23.06 0.04 -2.90
CA GLY A 140 22.57 -1.29 -3.23
C GLY A 140 21.20 -1.24 -3.92
N GLY A 141 20.98 -2.20 -4.82
CA GLY A 141 19.71 -2.35 -5.52
C GLY A 141 18.61 -2.93 -4.64
N GLY A 142 17.36 -2.67 -4.99
CA GLY A 142 16.19 -3.17 -4.28
C GLY A 142 14.88 -2.67 -4.86
N ARG A 143 13.78 -3.20 -4.34
CA ARG A 143 12.43 -2.78 -4.72
C ARG A 143 11.97 -1.60 -3.84
N CYS A 144 11.45 -0.56 -4.47
CA CYS A 144 10.75 0.52 -3.76
C CYS A 144 9.41 0.02 -3.21
N GLU A 145 9.13 0.28 -1.93
CA GLU A 145 7.91 -0.21 -1.25
C GLU A 145 6.64 0.56 -1.66
N GLU A 146 6.78 1.70 -2.32
CA GLU A 146 5.66 2.55 -2.75
C GLU A 146 5.24 2.39 -4.21
N CYS A 147 6.19 2.09 -5.10
CA CYS A 147 5.89 1.90 -6.52
C CYS A 147 6.25 0.51 -7.04
N SER A 148 6.80 -0.35 -6.19
CA SER A 148 7.26 -1.69 -6.55
C SER A 148 8.33 -1.73 -7.65
N ASP A 149 8.90 -0.58 -8.02
CA ASP A 149 9.96 -0.51 -9.04
C ASP A 149 11.29 -1.01 -8.46
N TYR A 150 12.05 -1.76 -9.26
CA TYR A 150 13.34 -2.30 -8.85
C TYR A 150 14.46 -1.38 -9.32
N LEU A 151 15.12 -0.71 -8.37
CA LEU A 151 16.28 0.13 -8.65
C LEU A 151 17.56 -0.66 -8.46
N ARG A 152 18.52 -0.50 -9.37
CA ARG A 152 19.77 -1.27 -9.36
C ARG A 152 20.84 -0.74 -8.41
N HIS A 153 20.79 0.55 -8.09
CA HIS A 153 21.93 1.24 -7.48
C HIS A 153 21.66 1.74 -6.06
N TYR A 154 20.49 2.30 -5.82
CA TYR A 154 20.19 2.94 -4.55
C TYR A 154 18.70 3.06 -4.27
N LEU A 155 18.40 3.16 -2.97
CA LEU A 155 17.11 3.54 -2.42
C LEU A 155 17.33 4.49 -1.25
N PHE A 156 16.24 5.07 -0.74
CA PHE A 156 16.25 5.89 0.46
C PHE A 156 15.46 5.21 1.56
N ARG A 157 16.09 5.07 2.73
CA ARG A 157 15.45 4.54 3.94
C ARG A 157 14.93 5.68 4.80
N CYS A 158 13.67 5.62 5.22
CA CYS A 158 13.17 6.54 6.25
C CYS A 158 13.82 6.21 7.60
N ARG A 159 14.25 7.23 8.35
CA ARG A 159 14.83 7.02 9.70
C ARG A 159 13.80 6.66 10.76
N GLN A 160 12.53 6.99 10.56
CA GLN A 160 11.47 6.76 11.54
C GLN A 160 10.71 5.46 11.31
N CYS A 161 10.39 5.13 10.07
CA CYS A 161 9.60 3.94 9.76
C CYS A 161 10.38 2.87 8.98
N HIS A 162 11.63 3.14 8.59
CA HIS A 162 12.49 2.22 7.83
C HIS A 162 11.93 1.76 6.47
N LEU A 163 10.95 2.50 5.94
CA LEU A 163 10.45 2.34 4.59
C LEU A 163 11.53 2.69 3.56
N MET A 164 11.61 1.87 2.51
CA MET A 164 12.54 2.02 1.39
C MET A 164 11.81 2.61 0.18
N ALA A 165 12.16 3.84 -0.19
CA ALA A 165 11.56 4.56 -1.29
C ALA A 165 12.58 4.92 -2.38
N CYS A 166 12.16 4.91 -3.64
CA CYS A 166 12.92 5.51 -4.73
C CYS A 166 12.90 7.04 -4.61
N ASN A 167 13.81 7.72 -5.33
CA ASN A 167 13.88 9.18 -5.32
C ASN A 167 12.57 9.85 -5.77
N ARG A 168 11.83 9.22 -6.70
CA ARG A 168 10.55 9.71 -7.20
C ARG A 168 9.45 9.63 -6.14
N CYS A 169 9.30 8.49 -5.47
CA CYS A 169 8.26 8.29 -4.46
C CYS A 169 8.49 9.17 -3.24
N ARG A 170 9.72 9.25 -2.71
CA ARG A 170 10.01 10.08 -1.54
C ARG A 170 9.77 11.58 -1.73
N ARG A 171 9.71 12.06 -2.98
CA ARG A 171 9.54 13.49 -3.32
C ARG A 171 8.12 13.84 -3.75
N ASN A 172 7.36 12.86 -4.25
CA ASN A 172 6.10 13.13 -4.95
C ASN A 172 4.92 12.27 -4.48
N ARG A 173 5.13 11.27 -3.60
CA ARG A 173 4.08 10.34 -3.14
C ARG A 173 3.99 10.18 -1.64
N LEU A 174 5.06 10.49 -0.91
CA LEU A 174 5.19 10.31 0.54
C LEU A 174 5.36 11.64 1.27
#